data_AF-A0A0C9UF86-F1
#
_entry.id   AF-A0A0C9UF86-F1
#
_cell.length_a   1.000
_cell.length_b   1.000
_cell.length_c   1.000
_cell.angle_alpha   90.00
_cell.angle_beta   90.00
_cell.angle_gamma   90.00
#
_symmetry.space_group_name_H-M   'P 1'
#
loop_
_entity.id
_entity.type
_entity.pdbx_description
1 polymer ?
#
loop_
_entity_poly.entity_id
_entity_poly.type
_entity_poly.pdbx_seq_one_letter_code
_entity_poly.pdbx_strand_id
1 'polypeptide(L)'
;DDYIFPAIAANGVAKPGSPIPHNTIQKWLNEFPRSRLAKPCLTTHCFCRGGAQYRFMEAPIRKHWSVAVVKWWGGWAQGEHVSQLF
;
A
#
# COMPACT_ATOMS: atom_id res chain seq x y z
N ASP A 1 21.55 -13.42 -1.25
CA ASP A 1 20.38 -12.59 -1.64
C ASP A 1 19.10 -13.29 -1.25
N ASP A 2 18.22 -12.60 -0.53
CA ASP A 2 16.91 -13.14 -0.13
C ASP A 2 15.86 -12.00 -0.10
N TYR A 3 14.59 -12.36 -0.08
CA TYR A 3 13.48 -11.40 -0.06
C TYR A 3 13.17 -10.95 1.38
N ILE A 4 12.97 -9.65 1.58
CA ILE A 4 12.51 -9.09 2.86
C ILE A 4 11.17 -9.71 3.30
N PHE A 5 10.32 -10.03 2.32
CA PHE A 5 9.04 -10.72 2.52
C PHE A 5 9.03 -12.04 1.75
N PRO A 6 9.50 -13.14 2.37
CA PRO A 6 9.52 -14.45 1.73
C PRO A 6 8.15 -15.13 1.79
N ALA A 7 7.90 -16.04 0.86
CA ALA A 7 6.69 -16.86 0.85
C ALA A 7 6.57 -17.67 2.15
N ILE A 8 5.38 -17.71 2.75
CA ILE A 8 5.12 -18.49 3.96
C ILE A 8 4.40 -19.78 3.58
N ALA A 9 4.96 -20.92 3.97
CA ALA A 9 4.34 -22.23 3.81
C ALA A 9 3.09 -22.37 4.71
N ALA A 10 2.21 -23.31 4.39
CA ALA A 10 0.98 -23.55 5.18
C ALA A 10 1.27 -23.93 6.65
N ASN A 11 2.46 -24.46 6.94
CA ASN A 11 2.93 -24.75 8.30
C ASN A 11 3.55 -23.53 9.01
N GLY A 12 3.46 -22.33 8.44
CA GLY A 12 3.99 -21.08 9.00
C GLY A 12 5.48 -20.84 8.77
N VAL A 13 6.18 -21.75 8.09
CA VAL A 13 7.63 -21.62 7.85
C VAL A 13 7.90 -20.74 6.61
N ALA A 14 8.80 -19.77 6.75
CA ALA A 14 9.27 -18.96 5.63
C ALA A 14 10.06 -19.81 4.63
N LYS A 15 9.89 -19.53 3.33
CA LYS A 15 10.62 -20.15 2.23
C LYS A 15 11.64 -19.14 1.67
N PRO A 16 12.91 -19.21 2.10
CA PRO A 16 13.99 -18.41 1.53
C PRO A 16 14.05 -18.53 0.00
N GLY A 17 14.43 -17.45 -0.67
CA GLY A 17 14.60 -17.40 -2.13
C GLY A 17 13.30 -17.35 -2.92
N SER A 18 12.14 -17.32 -2.26
CA SER A 18 10.83 -17.17 -2.92
C SER A 18 10.09 -15.95 -2.38
N PRO A 19 9.68 -14.98 -3.21
CA PRO A 19 8.90 -13.84 -2.75
C PRO A 19 7.46 -14.24 -2.44
N ILE A 20 6.77 -13.50 -1.59
CA ILE A 20 5.31 -13.66 -1.43
C ILE A 20 4.63 -13.34 -2.78
N PRO A 21 3.79 -14.25 -3.31
CA PRO A 21 3.05 -14.00 -4.53
C PRO A 21 2.00 -12.88 -4.37
N HIS A 22 1.80 -12.06 -5.40
CA HIS A 22 0.80 -10.97 -5.38
C HIS A 22 -0.63 -11.45 -5.06
N ASN A 23 -1.04 -12.59 -5.61
CA ASN A 23 -2.36 -13.18 -5.35
C ASN A 23 -2.57 -13.55 -3.87
N THR A 24 -1.49 -13.86 -3.14
CA THR A 24 -1.52 -14.18 -1.72
C THR A 24 -1.80 -12.92 -0.91
N ILE A 25 -1.13 -11.81 -1.24
CA ILE A 25 -1.42 -10.50 -0.66
C ILE A 25 -2.87 -10.09 -0.92
N GLN A 26 -3.35 -10.22 -2.17
CA GLN A 26 -4.74 -9.86 -2.49
C GLN A 26 -5.76 -10.74 -1.75
N LYS A 27 -5.46 -12.03 -1.56
CA LYS A 27 -6.30 -12.93 -0.76
C LYS A 27 -6.40 -12.45 0.68
N TRP A 28 -5.27 -12.13 1.32
CA TRP A 28 -5.28 -11.57 2.68
C TRP A 28 -6.06 -10.25 2.76
N LEU A 29 -5.90 -9.36 1.79
CA LEU A 29 -6.68 -8.11 1.72
C LEU A 29 -8.20 -8.34 1.62
N ASN A 30 -8.62 -9.41 0.94
CA ASN A 30 -10.04 -9.76 0.83
C ASN A 30 -10.62 -10.36 2.11
N GLU A 31 -9.78 -10.95 2.96
CA GLU A 31 -10.17 -11.53 4.26
C GLU A 31 -10.36 -10.46 5.34
N PHE A 32 -9.82 -9.25 5.15
CA PHE A 32 -9.98 -8.16 6.12
C PHE A 32 -11.46 -7.75 6.27
N PRO A 33 -11.95 -7.57 7.51
CA PRO A 33 -13.35 -7.27 7.77
C PRO A 33 -13.75 -5.91 7.17
N ARG A 34 -14.78 -5.95 6.31
CA ARG A 34 -15.37 -4.79 5.61
C ARG A 34 -16.00 -3.74 6.53
N SER A 35 -16.09 -3.99 7.84
CA SER A 35 -16.95 -3.25 8.77
C SER A 35 -16.56 -1.78 9.01
N ARG A 36 -15.39 -1.32 8.52
CA ARG A 36 -14.95 0.08 8.62
C ARG A 36 -14.75 0.80 7.29
N LEU A 37 -14.93 0.12 6.16
CA LEU A 37 -14.59 0.66 4.84
C LEU A 37 -15.76 0.44 3.87
N ALA A 38 -16.30 1.54 3.33
CA ALA A 38 -17.42 1.52 2.40
C ALA A 38 -17.09 0.93 1.01
N LYS A 39 -15.86 0.45 0.78
CA LYS A 39 -15.42 -0.13 -0.49
C LYS A 39 -15.43 -1.65 -0.46
N PRO A 40 -15.93 -2.31 -1.52
CA PRO A 40 -16.14 -3.75 -1.54
C PRO A 40 -14.84 -4.57 -1.57
N CYS A 41 -13.73 -4.01 -2.07
CA CYS A 41 -12.44 -4.70 -2.20
C CYS A 41 -11.27 -3.75 -1.89
N LEU A 42 -10.43 -4.14 -0.93
CA LEU A 42 -9.13 -3.49 -0.69
C LEU A 42 -8.10 -4.02 -1.69
N THR A 43 -7.30 -3.13 -2.26
CA THR A 43 -6.13 -3.48 -3.06
C THR A 43 -4.89 -2.85 -2.47
N THR A 44 -3.71 -3.33 -2.86
CA THR A 44 -2.43 -2.68 -2.50
C THR A 44 -2.43 -1.20 -2.89
N HIS A 45 -3.01 -0.86 -4.03
CA HIS A 45 -3.18 0.52 -4.50
C HIS A 45 -4.03 1.38 -3.55
N CYS A 46 -5.02 0.82 -2.84
CA CYS A 46 -5.79 1.54 -1.82
C CYS A 46 -4.91 2.02 -0.66
N PHE A 47 -3.94 1.22 -0.22
CA PHE A 47 -3.02 1.59 0.84
C PHE A 47 -2.01 2.64 0.38
N CYS A 48 -1.52 2.54 -0.85
CA CYS A 48 -0.69 3.58 -1.45
C CYS A 48 -1.45 4.92 -1.47
N ARG A 49 -2.65 4.95 -2.05
CA ARG A 49 -3.45 6.19 -2.12
C ARG A 49 -3.84 6.71 -0.73
N GLY A 50 -4.32 5.84 0.16
CA GLY A 50 -4.72 6.23 1.51
C GLY A 50 -3.54 6.76 2.34
N GLY A 51 -2.36 6.17 2.22
CA GLY A 51 -1.14 6.66 2.88
C GLY A 51 -0.70 8.02 2.38
N ALA A 52 -0.73 8.23 1.06
CA ALA A 52 -0.46 9.53 0.44
C ALA A 52 -1.46 10.61 0.91
N GLN A 53 -2.76 10.30 0.89
CA GLN A 53 -3.82 11.20 1.36
C GLN A 53 -3.65 11.52 2.85
N TYR A 54 -3.39 10.51 3.69
CA TYR A 54 -3.16 10.71 5.12
C TYR A 54 -1.98 11.64 5.36
N ARG A 55 -0.84 11.39 4.71
CA ARG A 55 0.35 12.24 4.85
C ARG A 55 0.16 13.64 4.30
N PHE A 56 -0.73 13.84 3.34
CA PHE A 56 -0.98 15.16 2.77
C PHE A 56 -1.98 15.98 3.59
N MET A 57 -3.04 15.36 4.12
CA MET A 57 -4.20 16.08 4.68
C MET A 57 -4.53 15.75 6.14
N GLU A 58 -4.32 14.51 6.58
CA GLU A 58 -4.90 14.00 7.83
C GLU A 58 -3.88 13.82 8.96
N ALA A 59 -2.59 13.78 8.62
CA ALA A 59 -1.53 13.69 9.61
C ALA A 59 -1.52 14.97 10.47
N PRO A 60 -0.91 14.96 11.67
CA PRO A 60 -0.69 16.22 12.40
C PRO A 60 0.06 17.23 11.52
N ILE A 61 -0.22 18.53 11.63
CA ILE A 61 0.30 19.59 10.74
C ILE A 61 1.82 19.49 10.49
N ARG A 62 2.61 19.15 11.52
CA ARG A 62 4.08 19.02 11.42
C ARG A 62 4.57 17.69 10.82
N LYS A 63 3.65 16.80 10.48
CA LYS A 63 3.88 15.49 9.84
C LYS A 63 3.29 15.46 8.43
N HIS A 64 2.73 16.57 7.96
CA HIS A 64 2.28 16.72 6.58
C HIS A 64 3.47 16.63 5.64
N TRP A 65 3.25 15.94 4.53
CA TRP A 65 4.18 15.91 3.42
C TRP A 65 3.81 16.98 2.41
N SER A 66 4.82 17.61 1.83
CA SER A 66 4.61 18.47 0.68
C SER A 66 4.14 17.64 -0.52
N VAL A 67 3.51 18.27 -1.50
CA VAL A 67 3.10 17.62 -2.75
C VAL A 67 4.29 16.93 -3.43
N ALA A 68 5.49 17.52 -3.36
CA ALA A 68 6.70 16.92 -3.92
C ALA A 68 7.05 15.57 -3.25
N VAL A 69 6.97 15.48 -1.93
CA VAL A 69 7.26 14.25 -1.19
C VAL A 69 6.21 13.18 -1.46
N VAL A 70 4.93 13.56 -1.54
CA VAL A 70 3.84 12.62 -1.86
C VAL A 70 4.01 12.05 -3.28
N LYS A 71 4.34 12.91 -4.25
CA LYS A 71 4.61 12.48 -5.64
C LYS A 71 5.80 11.53 -5.71
N TRP A 72 6.90 11.86 -5.03
CA TRP A 72 8.07 10.99 -4.96
C TRP A 72 7.73 9.63 -4.34
N TRP A 73 7.02 9.63 -3.20
CA TRP A 73 6.69 8.41 -2.48
C TRP A 73 5.76 7.46 -3.24
N GLY A 74 4.77 8.00 -3.97
CA GLY A 74 3.88 7.16 -4.78
C GLY A 74 4.39 6.88 -6.20
N GLY A 75 5.59 7.32 -6.55
CA GLY A 75 6.22 7.02 -7.84
C GLY A 75 5.56 7.72 -9.03
N TRP A 76 5.01 8.92 -8.84
CA TRP A 76 4.39 9.69 -9.93
C TRP A 76 5.42 10.06 -11.00
N ALA A 77 5.04 9.88 -12.27
CA ALA A 77 5.85 10.30 -13.41
C ALA A 77 5.80 11.82 -13.60
N GLN A 78 6.85 12.37 -14.20
CA GLN A 78 6.92 13.80 -14.50
C GLN A 78 5.80 14.18 -15.49
N GLY A 79 4.88 15.05 -15.06
CA GLY A 79 3.74 15.52 -15.85
C GLY A 79 2.38 14.95 -15.42
N GLU A 80 2.34 13.96 -14.51
CA GLU A 80 1.08 13.48 -13.98
C GLU A 80 0.42 14.50 -13.03
N HIS A 81 -0.89 14.66 -13.17
CA HIS A 81 -1.65 15.74 -12.56
C HIS A 81 -2.09 15.41 -11.13
N VAL A 82 -1.98 16.40 -10.24
CA VAL A 82 -2.29 16.33 -8.81
C VAL A 82 -3.77 16.02 -8.56
N SER A 83 -4.66 16.29 -9.52
CA SER A 83 -6.09 15.95 -9.40
C SER A 83 -6.36 14.45 -9.29
N GLN A 84 -5.39 13.59 -9.61
CA GLN A 84 -5.49 12.14 -9.42
C GLN A 84 -5.18 11.69 -7.98
N LEU A 85 -4.79 12.62 -7.09
CA LEU A 85 -4.56 12.32 -5.67
C LEU A 85 -5.88 12.06 -4.91
N PHE A 86 -7.01 12.56 -5.42
CA PHE A 86 -8.33 12.48 -4.76
C PHE A 86 -9.27 11.50 -5.48
#